data_AF-A0A421DJW1-F1
#
_entry.id   AF-A0A421DJW1-F1
#
_cell.length_a   1.000
_cell.length_b   1.000
_cell.length_c   1.000
_cell.angle_alpha   90.00
_cell.angle_beta   90.00
_cell.angle_gamma   90.00
#
_symmetry.space_group_name_H-M   'P 1'
#
loop_
_entity.id
_entity.type
_entity.pdbx_description
1 polymer ?
#
loop_
_entity_poly.entity_id
_entity_poly.type
_entity_poly.pdbx_seq_one_letter_code
_entity_poly.pdbx_strand_id
1 'polypeptide(L)'
;MLPLIPGLPYLNYQAERRNPNQDSEEITVKTPQEIKEKKQKKTVYDNVINNDKLMSVLAVKTSIARSNAEYFALIAATLEEQPGLSLEAYTVEVKKKFSALAPHYLKRVQSLYSPSAKGYKLISLNQGDYNFKTDGGYTFSRDQSGALLTYNGINWLGNGDIMGKKYALQVSFFSPDVISALNIDKKE
;
A
#
# COMPACT_ATOMS: atom_id res chain seq x y z
N MET A 1 -5.79 16.44 20.53
CA MET A 1 -5.77 16.65 19.07
C MET A 1 -4.32 16.95 18.72
N LEU A 2 -3.56 15.93 18.28
CA LEU A 2 -2.11 16.03 18.05
C LEU A 2 -1.83 16.36 16.57
N PRO A 3 -0.86 17.23 16.26
CA PRO A 3 -0.62 17.67 14.90
C PRO A 3 0.12 16.59 14.10
N LEU A 4 -0.34 16.35 12.87
CA LEU A 4 0.40 15.64 11.83
C LEU A 4 1.59 16.50 11.40
N ILE A 5 2.82 16.03 11.61
CA ILE A 5 4.04 16.69 11.10
C ILE A 5 4.62 15.84 9.94
N PRO A 6 4.86 16.45 8.76
CA PRO A 6 5.31 15.75 7.55
C PRO A 6 6.81 15.46 7.62
N GLY A 7 7.24 14.25 7.24
CA GLY A 7 8.68 13.95 7.23
C GLY A 7 9.11 12.49 7.18
N LEU A 8 8.21 11.52 7.21
CA LEU A 8 8.57 10.17 6.75
C LEU A 8 8.82 10.26 5.23
N PRO A 9 9.97 9.77 4.71
CA PRO A 9 10.00 9.43 3.31
C PRO A 9 9.03 8.28 3.15
N TYR A 10 7.79 8.63 2.80
CA TYR A 10 6.94 7.79 1.99
C TYR A 10 7.88 7.10 1.02
N LEU A 11 7.91 5.76 1.07
CA LEU A 11 8.30 5.01 -0.11
C LEU A 11 7.49 5.67 -1.22
N ASN A 12 8.19 6.46 -2.04
CA ASN A 12 7.60 7.34 -3.02
C ASN A 12 7.16 6.42 -4.15
N TYR A 13 6.12 5.63 -3.86
CA TYR A 13 5.16 5.20 -4.84
C TYR A 13 4.58 6.51 -5.31
N GLN A 14 5.23 7.11 -6.31
CA GLN A 14 4.89 8.44 -6.75
C GLN A 14 3.38 8.49 -6.87
N ALA A 15 2.77 9.29 -6.00
CA ALA A 15 1.65 10.10 -6.40
C ALA A 15 2.23 11.09 -7.44
N GLU A 16 2.63 10.55 -8.61
CA GLU A 16 2.39 11.21 -9.87
C GLU A 16 0.99 11.79 -9.75
N ARG A 17 0.81 13.02 -10.20
CA ARG A 17 -0.51 13.64 -10.36
C ARG A 17 -1.36 12.68 -11.19
N ARG A 18 -2.03 11.74 -10.51
CA ARG A 18 -2.48 10.51 -11.14
C ARG A 18 -3.85 10.82 -11.67
N ASN A 19 -3.97 10.71 -12.98
CA ASN A 19 -5.27 10.76 -13.64
C ASN A 19 -6.15 9.69 -12.95
N PRO A 20 -7.26 10.04 -12.28
CA PRO A 20 -8.15 9.05 -11.66
C PRO A 20 -8.67 8.02 -12.68
N ASN A 21 -8.51 8.30 -13.97
CA ASN A 21 -8.77 7.35 -15.04
C ASN A 21 -7.69 6.28 -15.24
N GLN A 22 -6.46 6.41 -14.74
CA GLN A 22 -5.35 5.49 -15.05
C GLN A 22 -5.61 4.07 -14.53
N ASP A 23 -5.99 3.91 -13.27
CA ASP A 23 -6.35 2.59 -12.71
C ASP A 23 -7.63 2.03 -13.40
N SER A 24 -8.51 2.88 -13.92
CA SER A 24 -9.70 2.47 -14.69
C SER A 24 -9.37 2.08 -16.14
N GLU A 25 -8.38 2.71 -16.77
CA GLU A 25 -7.88 2.41 -18.13
C GLU A 25 -7.11 1.08 -18.15
N GLU A 26 -6.43 0.72 -17.05
CA GLU A 26 -5.75 -0.56 -16.89
C GLU A 26 -6.71 -1.77 -16.94
N ILE A 27 -7.97 -1.58 -16.51
CA ILE A 27 -8.97 -2.66 -16.36
C ILE A 27 -10.13 -2.56 -17.35
N THR A 28 -10.17 -1.53 -18.20
CA THR A 28 -11.23 -1.34 -19.20
C THR A 28 -10.74 -1.54 -20.64
N VAL A 29 -11.69 -1.81 -21.53
CA VAL A 29 -11.51 -1.84 -22.98
C VAL A 29 -12.60 -0.99 -23.61
N LYS A 30 -12.20 -0.12 -24.55
CA LYS A 30 -13.13 0.67 -25.36
C LYS A 30 -13.89 -0.26 -26.30
N THR A 31 -15.19 -0.37 -26.10
CA THR A 31 -16.07 -1.23 -26.89
C THR A 31 -17.03 -0.33 -27.68
N PRO A 32 -17.14 -0.51 -29.01
CA PRO A 32 -18.07 0.27 -29.80
C PRO A 32 -19.52 -0.15 -29.48
N GLN A 33 -20.36 0.84 -29.22
CA GLN A 33 -21.81 0.72 -29.17
C GLN A 33 -22.43 1.56 -30.28
N GLU A 34 -23.28 0.93 -31.10
CA GLU A 34 -24.12 1.67 -32.05
C GLU A 34 -25.34 2.22 -31.32
N ILE A 35 -25.41 3.54 -31.17
CA ILE A 35 -26.64 4.23 -30.76
C ILE A 35 -27.32 4.83 -31.99
N LYS A 36 -28.66 4.70 -32.04
CA LYS A 36 -29.49 5.34 -33.05
C LYS A 36 -30.00 6.67 -32.50
N GLU A 37 -29.46 7.77 -33.00
CA GLU A 37 -29.92 9.11 -32.66
C GLU A 37 -30.42 9.79 -33.95
N LYS A 38 -31.69 10.20 -33.96
CA LYS A 38 -32.33 10.95 -35.07
C LYS A 38 -31.99 10.40 -36.48
N LYS A 39 -32.30 9.11 -36.72
CA LYS A 39 -32.12 8.39 -38.00
C LYS A 39 -30.66 8.20 -38.47
N GLN A 40 -29.65 8.66 -37.75
CA GLN A 40 -28.24 8.39 -38.03
C GLN A 40 -27.70 7.36 -37.05
N LYS A 41 -26.92 6.40 -37.56
CA LYS A 41 -26.14 5.49 -36.73
C LYS A 41 -24.90 6.22 -36.24
N LYS A 42 -24.71 6.33 -34.94
CA LYS A 42 -23.50 6.86 -34.32
C LYS A 42 -22.83 5.75 -33.52
N THR A 43 -21.55 5.52 -33.79
CA THR A 43 -20.73 4.65 -32.95
C THR A 43 -20.20 5.48 -31.77
N VAL A 44 -20.61 5.12 -30.56
CA VAL A 44 -20.05 5.64 -29.31
C VAL A 44 -19.16 4.56 -28.71
N TYR A 45 -18.12 4.94 -27.99
CA TYR A 45 -17.21 3.99 -27.35
C TYR A 45 -17.46 4.02 -25.85
N ASP A 46 -17.86 2.86 -25.32
CA ASP A 46 -18.02 2.66 -23.89
C ASP A 46 -16.80 1.92 -23.32
N ASN A 47 -16.39 2.32 -22.12
CA ASN A 47 -15.36 1.59 -21.39
C ASN A 47 -16.02 0.42 -20.66
N VAL A 48 -15.77 -0.81 -21.13
CA VAL A 48 -16.27 -2.04 -20.51
C VAL A 48 -15.13 -2.70 -19.74
N ILE A 49 -15.42 -3.23 -18.55
CA ILE A 49 -14.43 -3.97 -17.76
C ILE A 49 -13.99 -5.21 -18.55
N ASN A 50 -12.67 -5.34 -18.73
CA ASN A 50 -12.07 -6.55 -19.26
C ASN A 50 -11.65 -7.44 -18.09
N ASN A 51 -12.32 -8.58 -17.94
CA ASN A 51 -12.12 -9.46 -16.81
C ASN A 51 -10.69 -10.02 -16.74
N ASP A 52 -10.05 -10.37 -17.85
CA ASP A 52 -8.69 -10.92 -17.84
C ASP A 52 -7.66 -9.88 -17.39
N LYS A 53 -7.81 -8.63 -17.89
CA LYS A 53 -7.01 -7.49 -17.43
C LYS A 53 -7.25 -7.22 -15.95
N LEU A 54 -8.51 -7.18 -15.53
CA LEU A 54 -8.88 -6.99 -14.13
C LEU A 54 -8.21 -8.06 -13.26
N MET A 55 -8.37 -9.34 -13.56
CA MET A 55 -7.75 -10.43 -12.78
C MET A 55 -6.24 -10.29 -12.68
N SER A 56 -5.58 -9.94 -13.80
CA SER A 56 -4.13 -9.71 -13.83
C SER A 56 -3.72 -8.54 -12.93
N VAL A 57 -4.42 -7.41 -13.03
CA VAL A 57 -4.19 -6.21 -12.23
C VAL A 57 -4.41 -6.49 -10.73
N LEU A 58 -5.50 -7.17 -10.38
CA LEU A 58 -5.80 -7.53 -8.99
C LEU A 58 -4.76 -8.49 -8.42
N ALA A 59 -4.30 -9.47 -9.21
CA ALA A 59 -3.24 -10.39 -8.80
C ALA A 59 -1.92 -9.67 -8.55
N VAL A 60 -1.53 -8.72 -9.41
CA VAL A 60 -0.33 -7.88 -9.19
C VAL A 60 -0.46 -7.04 -7.92
N LYS A 61 -1.58 -6.34 -7.74
CA LYS A 61 -1.77 -5.47 -6.56
C LYS A 61 -1.77 -6.28 -5.26
N THR A 62 -2.41 -7.45 -5.27
CA THR A 62 -2.43 -8.36 -4.11
C THR A 62 -1.05 -8.91 -3.80
N SER A 63 -0.31 -9.37 -4.81
CA SER A 63 1.04 -9.92 -4.60
C SER A 63 2.02 -8.87 -4.07
N ILE A 64 1.96 -7.65 -4.59
CA ILE A 64 2.73 -6.50 -4.07
C ILE A 64 2.32 -6.18 -2.63
N ALA A 65 1.01 -6.02 -2.35
CA ALA A 65 0.56 -5.64 -1.02
C ALA A 65 0.91 -6.69 0.04
N ARG A 66 0.76 -7.97 -0.29
CA ARG A 66 1.16 -9.07 0.61
C ARG A 66 2.67 -9.11 0.79
N SER A 67 3.46 -8.91 -0.26
CA SER A 67 4.93 -8.85 -0.15
C SER A 67 5.37 -7.67 0.72
N ASN A 68 4.73 -6.50 0.56
CA ASN A 68 4.95 -5.35 1.42
C ASN A 68 4.64 -5.68 2.88
N ALA A 69 3.50 -6.30 3.17
CA ALA A 69 3.15 -6.72 4.54
C ALA A 69 4.22 -7.61 5.16
N GLU A 70 4.63 -8.67 4.44
CA GLU A 70 5.62 -9.65 4.92
C GLU A 70 7.01 -9.00 5.16
N TYR A 71 7.49 -8.18 4.22
CA TYR A 71 8.82 -7.58 4.31
C TYR A 71 8.87 -6.38 5.26
N PHE A 72 7.81 -5.57 5.31
CA PHE A 72 7.74 -4.47 6.27
C PHE A 72 7.63 -5.00 7.69
N ALA A 73 6.92 -6.11 7.92
CA ALA A 73 6.86 -6.76 9.23
C ALA A 73 8.26 -7.23 9.67
N LEU A 74 9.02 -7.84 8.76
CA LEU A 74 10.40 -8.27 9.04
C LEU A 74 11.31 -7.09 9.39
N ILE A 75 11.27 -6.03 8.58
CA ILE A 75 12.06 -4.81 8.82
C ILE A 75 11.67 -4.18 10.15
N ALA A 76 10.37 -4.02 10.40
CA ALA A 76 9.85 -3.39 11.60
C ALA A 76 10.23 -4.19 12.86
N ALA A 77 10.08 -5.52 12.84
CA ALA A 77 10.51 -6.39 13.93
C ALA A 77 12.01 -6.21 14.24
N THR A 78 12.84 -6.17 13.20
CA THR A 78 14.29 -5.98 13.36
C THR A 78 14.64 -4.61 13.96
N LEU A 79 13.86 -3.57 13.65
CA LEU A 79 14.09 -2.21 14.14
C LEU A 79 13.56 -1.98 15.56
N GLU A 80 12.51 -2.70 15.98
CA GLU A 80 12.03 -2.67 17.37
C GLU A 80 13.14 -3.14 18.35
N GLU A 81 14.02 -4.04 17.90
CA GLU A 81 15.19 -4.52 18.67
C GLU A 81 16.35 -3.51 18.74
N GLN A 82 16.23 -2.36 18.06
CA GLN A 82 17.27 -1.33 17.98
C GLN A 82 16.75 0.01 18.53
N PRO A 83 16.45 0.12 19.84
CA PRO A 83 15.89 1.33 20.41
C PRO A 83 16.92 2.47 20.48
N GLY A 84 16.44 3.71 20.55
CA GLY A 84 17.27 4.88 20.83
C GLY A 84 17.90 5.54 19.59
N LEU A 85 17.56 5.09 18.38
CA LEU A 85 17.97 5.77 17.15
C LEU A 85 17.15 7.05 16.93
N SER A 86 17.74 8.04 16.26
CA SER A 86 16.97 9.17 15.75
C SER A 86 16.05 8.73 14.61
N LEU A 87 15.06 9.57 14.27
CA LEU A 87 14.14 9.27 13.17
C LEU A 87 14.87 9.13 11.82
N GLU A 88 15.90 9.95 11.60
CA GLU A 88 16.74 9.92 10.41
C GLU A 88 17.58 8.64 10.35
N ALA A 89 18.12 8.21 11.49
CA ALA A 89 18.87 6.96 11.59
C ALA A 89 17.99 5.74 11.32
N TYR A 90 16.76 5.70 11.87
CA TYR A 90 15.78 4.67 11.51
C TYR A 90 15.46 4.68 10.02
N THR A 91 15.28 5.85 9.42
CA THR A 91 15.03 5.99 7.99
C THR A 91 16.16 5.39 7.14
N VAL A 92 17.42 5.65 7.53
CA VAL A 92 18.59 5.06 6.86
C VAL A 92 18.60 3.54 7.00
N GLU A 93 18.33 3.02 8.21
CA GLU A 93 18.30 1.58 8.45
C GLU A 93 17.16 0.88 7.69
N VAL A 94 15.97 1.48 7.60
CA VAL A 94 14.87 0.96 6.76
C VAL A 94 15.34 0.82 5.30
N LYS A 95 15.92 1.88 4.72
CA LYS A 95 16.40 1.85 3.33
C LYS A 95 17.47 0.79 3.13
N LYS A 96 18.44 0.71 4.03
CA LYS A 96 19.53 -0.27 4.00
C LYS A 96 18.99 -1.70 4.04
N LYS A 97 18.11 -2.01 5.00
CA LYS A 97 17.50 -3.34 5.13
C LYS A 97 16.64 -3.68 3.92
N PHE A 98 15.83 -2.75 3.43
CA PHE A 98 15.03 -2.97 2.23
C PHE A 98 15.90 -3.23 0.99
N SER A 99 16.96 -2.45 0.78
CA SER A 99 17.90 -2.66 -0.32
C SER A 99 18.56 -4.03 -0.28
N ALA A 100 18.94 -4.52 0.92
CA ALA A 100 19.48 -5.86 1.09
C ALA A 100 18.43 -6.95 0.77
N LEU A 101 17.16 -6.70 1.07
CA LEU A 101 16.06 -7.62 0.85
C LEU A 101 15.46 -7.56 -0.57
N ALA A 102 15.77 -6.53 -1.36
CA ALA A 102 15.13 -6.25 -2.65
C ALA A 102 15.13 -7.43 -3.65
N PRO A 103 16.21 -8.22 -3.81
CA PRO A 103 16.20 -9.38 -4.70
C PRO A 103 15.21 -10.47 -4.25
N HIS A 104 15.06 -10.65 -2.94
CA HIS A 104 14.13 -11.62 -2.36
C HIS A 104 12.70 -11.09 -2.44
N TYR A 105 12.50 -9.79 -2.22
CA TYR A 105 11.21 -9.14 -2.36
C TYR A 105 10.62 -9.37 -3.75
N LEU A 106 11.39 -9.15 -4.82
CA LEU A 106 10.89 -9.34 -6.19
C LEU A 106 10.51 -10.81 -6.46
N LYS A 107 11.35 -11.76 -6.02
CA LYS A 107 11.04 -13.20 -6.10
C LYS A 107 9.76 -13.53 -5.33
N ARG A 108 9.53 -12.89 -4.18
CA ARG A 108 8.32 -13.09 -3.40
C ARG A 108 7.08 -12.60 -4.13
N VAL A 109 7.11 -11.38 -4.69
CA VAL A 109 6.02 -10.83 -5.51
C VAL A 109 5.67 -11.79 -6.64
N GLN A 110 6.68 -12.32 -7.35
CA GLN A 110 6.48 -13.30 -8.43
C GLN A 110 5.87 -14.61 -7.92
N SER A 111 6.32 -15.12 -6.77
CA SER A 111 5.78 -16.37 -6.20
C SER A 111 4.32 -16.23 -5.72
N LEU A 112 3.92 -15.03 -5.32
CA LEU A 112 2.57 -14.72 -4.87
C LEU A 112 1.63 -14.34 -6.01
N TYR A 113 2.18 -14.04 -7.19
CA TYR A 113 1.39 -13.74 -8.37
C TYR A 113 0.67 -14.99 -8.84
N SER A 114 -0.65 -14.99 -8.64
CA SER A 114 -1.54 -16.02 -9.15
C SER A 114 -2.71 -15.34 -9.86
N PRO A 115 -2.65 -15.23 -11.21
CA PRO A 115 -3.69 -14.57 -12.00
C PRO A 115 -4.90 -15.48 -12.27
N SER A 116 -4.96 -16.68 -11.66
CA SER A 116 -6.03 -17.63 -11.96
C SER A 116 -7.41 -17.02 -11.64
N ALA A 117 -8.20 -16.83 -12.72
CA ALA A 117 -9.38 -15.99 -12.83
C ALA A 117 -10.59 -16.36 -11.95
N LYS A 118 -10.45 -17.35 -11.07
CA LYS A 118 -11.53 -17.79 -10.17
C LYS A 118 -11.44 -17.15 -8.79
N GLY A 119 -10.26 -16.66 -8.40
CA GLY A 119 -9.97 -16.30 -7.02
C GLY A 119 -10.15 -14.83 -6.67
N TYR A 120 -10.52 -13.93 -7.59
CA TYR A 120 -10.71 -12.50 -7.29
C TYR A 120 -12.12 -12.04 -7.66
N LYS A 121 -12.75 -11.30 -6.74
CA LYS A 121 -14.06 -10.69 -6.94
C LYS A 121 -13.98 -9.20 -6.68
N LEU A 122 -14.20 -8.41 -7.73
CA LEU A 122 -14.38 -6.96 -7.61
C LEU A 122 -15.68 -6.67 -6.84
N ILE A 123 -15.56 -5.82 -5.82
CA ILE A 123 -16.67 -5.39 -4.97
C ILE A 123 -17.17 -4.02 -5.44
N SER A 124 -16.24 -3.09 -5.67
CA SER A 124 -16.54 -1.74 -6.15
C SER A 124 -15.39 -1.19 -6.99
N LEU A 125 -15.74 -0.32 -7.93
CA LEU A 125 -14.82 0.47 -8.74
C LEU A 125 -15.48 1.83 -9.02
N ASN A 126 -14.87 2.92 -8.56
CA ASN A 126 -15.38 4.27 -8.77
C ASN A 126 -14.23 5.27 -8.84
N GLN A 127 -14.05 5.94 -9.98
CA GLN A 127 -13.12 7.08 -10.14
C GLN A 127 -11.70 6.85 -9.55
N GLY A 128 -11.16 5.63 -9.69
CA GLY A 128 -9.84 5.25 -9.18
C GLY A 128 -9.85 4.57 -7.81
N ASP A 129 -10.94 4.64 -7.07
CA ASP A 129 -11.16 3.84 -5.87
C ASP A 129 -11.66 2.45 -6.26
N TYR A 130 -11.12 1.42 -5.63
CA TYR A 130 -11.59 0.06 -5.86
C TYR A 130 -11.43 -0.80 -4.62
N ASN A 131 -12.33 -1.77 -4.51
CA ASN A 131 -12.29 -2.79 -3.50
C ASN A 131 -12.51 -4.13 -4.18
N PHE A 132 -11.72 -5.13 -3.81
CA PHE A 132 -11.90 -6.49 -4.24
C PHE A 132 -11.51 -7.45 -3.13
N LYS A 133 -12.05 -8.67 -3.22
CA LYS A 133 -11.68 -9.76 -2.32
C LYS A 133 -11.13 -10.93 -3.10
N THR A 134 -10.40 -11.79 -2.39
CA THR A 134 -9.93 -13.06 -2.90
C THR A 134 -10.62 -14.23 -2.21
N ASP A 135 -10.70 -15.36 -2.90
CA ASP A 135 -11.18 -16.62 -2.29
C ASP A 135 -10.24 -17.11 -1.18
N GLY A 136 -8.99 -16.66 -1.18
CA GLY A 136 -8.02 -16.90 -0.13
C GLY A 136 -8.21 -16.03 1.12
N GLY A 137 -9.33 -15.31 1.26
CA GLY A 137 -9.65 -14.54 2.47
C GLY A 137 -9.05 -13.13 2.52
N TYR A 138 -8.35 -12.70 1.46
CA TYR A 138 -7.83 -11.33 1.41
C TYR A 138 -8.91 -10.35 0.93
N THR A 139 -8.92 -9.15 1.50
CA THR A 139 -9.64 -8.00 0.94
C THR A 139 -8.66 -6.87 0.74
N PHE A 140 -8.69 -6.26 -0.44
CA PHE A 140 -7.87 -5.12 -0.78
C PHE A 140 -8.77 -3.96 -1.17
N SER A 141 -8.57 -2.83 -0.50
CA SER A 141 -9.20 -1.57 -0.88
C SER A 141 -8.13 -0.53 -1.17
N ARG A 142 -8.40 0.31 -2.16
CA ARG A 142 -7.66 1.53 -2.41
C ARG A 142 -8.62 2.70 -2.55
N ASP A 143 -8.31 3.76 -1.83
CA ASP A 143 -9.00 5.04 -1.90
C ASP A 143 -8.00 6.20 -1.77
N GLN A 144 -8.51 7.41 -1.56
CA GLN A 144 -7.71 8.61 -1.33
C GLN A 144 -6.83 8.55 -0.06
N SER A 145 -7.19 7.73 0.93
CA SER A 145 -6.43 7.52 2.17
C SER A 145 -5.27 6.54 1.96
N GLY A 146 -5.32 5.73 0.91
CA GLY A 146 -4.25 4.83 0.52
C GLY A 146 -4.74 3.40 0.23
N ALA A 147 -3.82 2.45 0.32
CA ALA A 147 -4.11 1.03 0.14
C ALA A 147 -4.24 0.33 1.50
N LEU A 148 -5.26 -0.51 1.64
CA LEU A 148 -5.50 -1.36 2.80
C LEU A 148 -5.61 -2.80 2.33
N LEU A 149 -4.80 -3.68 2.92
CA LEU A 149 -4.90 -5.13 2.79
C LEU A 149 -5.36 -5.71 4.11
N THR A 150 -6.41 -6.53 4.08
CA THR A 150 -6.84 -7.34 5.21
C THR A 150 -6.83 -8.82 4.84
N TYR A 151 -6.67 -9.69 5.84
CA TYR A 151 -6.80 -11.13 5.71
C TYR A 151 -7.75 -11.63 6.80
N ASN A 152 -8.88 -12.21 6.40
CA ASN A 152 -9.94 -12.63 7.33
C ASN A 152 -10.36 -11.51 8.31
N GLY A 153 -10.41 -10.27 7.83
CA GLY A 153 -10.78 -9.09 8.63
C GLY A 153 -9.65 -8.49 9.47
N ILE A 154 -8.47 -9.11 9.51
CA ILE A 154 -7.30 -8.59 10.23
C ILE A 154 -6.50 -7.69 9.29
N ASN A 155 -6.16 -6.47 9.71
CA ASN A 155 -5.30 -5.57 8.95
C ASN A 155 -3.91 -6.18 8.75
N TRP A 156 -3.52 -6.41 7.50
CA TRP A 156 -2.21 -6.92 7.13
C TRP A 156 -1.27 -5.83 6.60
N LEU A 157 -1.82 -4.80 5.98
CA LEU A 157 -1.07 -3.63 5.55
C LEU A 157 -1.99 -2.42 5.51
N GLY A 158 -1.64 -1.36 6.23
CA GLY A 158 -2.42 -0.12 6.30
C GLY A 158 -2.98 0.13 7.70
N ASN A 159 -3.57 1.30 7.93
CA ASN A 159 -4.11 1.72 9.24
C ASN A 159 -3.11 1.63 10.42
N GLY A 160 -1.81 1.71 10.13
CA GLY A 160 -0.74 1.57 11.11
C GLY A 160 -0.47 0.12 11.56
N ASP A 161 -1.12 -0.86 10.95
CA ASP A 161 -0.89 -2.28 11.21
C ASP A 161 -0.10 -2.92 10.07
N ILE A 162 0.78 -3.84 10.44
CA ILE A 162 1.54 -4.68 9.52
C ILE A 162 1.40 -6.12 10.01
N MET A 163 0.87 -7.02 9.19
CA MET A 163 0.62 -8.43 9.53
C MET A 163 -0.19 -8.61 10.84
N GLY A 164 -1.15 -7.72 11.13
CA GLY A 164 -1.99 -7.77 12.33
C GLY A 164 -1.34 -7.20 13.60
N LYS A 165 -0.15 -6.61 13.50
CA LYS A 165 0.59 -6.03 14.62
C LYS A 165 0.92 -4.55 14.38
N LYS A 166 0.93 -3.77 15.47
CA LYS A 166 1.58 -2.44 15.52
C LYS A 166 3.03 -2.59 15.97
N TYR A 167 3.94 -1.95 15.26
CA TYR A 167 5.36 -1.92 15.58
C TYR A 167 5.73 -0.53 16.10
N ALA A 168 6.34 -0.47 17.28
CA ALA A 168 6.67 0.79 17.94
C ALA A 168 8.19 0.98 17.98
N LEU A 169 8.69 2.02 17.31
CA LEU A 169 10.09 2.39 17.33
C LEU A 169 10.35 3.38 18.47
N GLN A 170 11.36 3.09 19.29
CA GLN A 170 11.78 3.99 20.38
C GLN A 170 12.73 5.05 19.82
N VAL A 171 12.17 6.17 19.39
CA VAL A 171 12.93 7.26 18.76
C VAL A 171 13.57 8.15 19.83
N SER A 172 14.86 8.42 19.67
CA SER A 172 15.55 9.46 20.42
C SER A 172 15.27 10.83 19.80
N PHE A 173 14.30 11.54 20.38
CA PHE A 173 13.89 12.88 19.91
C PHE A 173 14.74 14.02 20.46
N PHE A 174 15.34 13.83 21.63
CA PHE A 174 16.05 14.88 22.35
C PHE A 174 17.52 14.54 22.46
N SER A 175 18.38 15.56 22.33
CA SER A 175 19.80 15.37 22.61
C SER A 175 20.02 15.06 24.09
N PRO A 176 21.14 14.40 24.45
CA PRO A 176 21.49 14.16 25.85
C PRO A 176 21.50 15.43 26.70
N ASP A 177 21.89 16.57 26.13
CA ASP A 177 21.93 17.87 26.81
C ASP A 177 20.50 18.35 27.20
N VAL A 178 19.53 18.18 26.30
CA VAL A 178 18.12 18.54 26.56
C VAL A 178 17.53 17.63 27.64
N ILE A 179 17.83 16.34 27.60
CA ILE A 179 17.41 15.38 28.65
C ILE A 179 18.05 15.75 30.00
N SER A 180 19.32 16.17 29.99
CA SER A 180 20.06 16.54 31.19
C SER A 180 19.50 17.81 31.86
N ALA A 181 18.93 18.74 31.08
CA ALA A 181 18.27 19.94 31.60
C ALA A 181 17.00 19.64 32.43
N LEU A 182 16.45 18.43 32.36
CA LEU A 182 15.33 18.01 33.22
C LEU A 182 15.77 17.55 34.62
N ASN A 183 17.07 17.33 34.83
CA ASN A 183 17.60 16.77 36.09
C ASN A 183 18.24 17.83 37.01
N ILE A 184 17.92 19.11 36.82
CA ILE A 184 18.57 20.24 37.51
C ILE A 184 18.30 20.26 39.04
N ASP A 185 17.22 19.62 39.52
CA ASP A 185 16.80 19.68 40.94
C ASP A 185 17.37 18.58 41.85
N LYS A 186 18.36 17.78 41.42
CA LYS A 186 19.01 16.77 42.29
C LYS A 186 20.38 17.19 42.82
N LYS A 187 20.53 18.46 43.19
CA LYS A 187 21.64 18.95 44.02
C LYS A 187 21.09 19.76 45.18
N GLU A 188 20.67 19.07 46.23
CA GLU A 188 20.70 19.56 47.62
C GLU A 188 21.34 18.48 48.51
#